data_AF-K9ZAP8-F1
#
_entry.id   AF-K9ZAP8-F1
#
_cell.length_a   1.000
_cell.length_b   1.000
_cell.length_c   1.000
_cell.angle_alpha   90.00
_cell.angle_beta   90.00
_cell.angle_gamma   90.00
#
_symmetry.space_group_name_H-M   'P 1'
#
loop_
_entity.id
_entity.type
_entity.pdbx_description
1 polymer ?
#
loop_
_entity_poly.entity_id
_entity_poly.type
_entity_poly.pdbx_seq_one_letter_code
_entity_poly.pdbx_strand_id
1 'polypeptide(L)' 'MTFSNTILSESIYLDYHATTPVDRRVAEKVYDYMVNNFGNSSSIDHIFDNQATKKIKQSLVNFIFHLNFLLRKNNCL' A
#
# COMPACT_ATOMS: atom_id res chain seq x y z
N MET A 1 33.95 17.02 -2.39
CA MET A 1 33.64 16.17 -1.23
C MET A 1 32.70 15.08 -1.71
N THR A 2 33.23 13.87 -1.87
CA THR A 2 32.55 12.69 -2.39
C THR A 2 31.75 12.02 -1.27
N PHE A 3 30.42 11.93 -1.41
CA PHE A 3 29.64 10.94 -0.68
C PHE A 3 29.38 9.76 -1.62
N SER A 4 30.32 8.83 -1.58
CA SER A 4 30.12 7.44 -1.97
C SER A 4 28.99 6.89 -1.11
N ASN A 5 27.78 6.73 -1.66
CA ASN A 5 26.74 5.94 -1.01
C ASN A 5 27.05 4.47 -1.28
N THR A 6 27.96 3.98 -0.44
CA THR A 6 27.99 2.65 0.18
C THR A 6 27.17 1.59 -0.53
N ILE A 7 27.89 0.62 -1.06
CA ILE A 7 27.49 -0.77 -1.29
C ILE A 7 26.41 -1.15 -0.26
N LEU A 8 25.14 -1.13 -0.68
CA LEU A 8 24.11 -1.91 -0.01
C LEU A 8 24.62 -3.33 -0.12
N SER A 9 25.08 -3.89 0.98
CA SER A 9 25.46 -5.30 1.08
C SER A 9 24.47 -6.12 0.26
N GLU A 10 24.95 -6.92 -0.68
CA GLU A 10 24.11 -7.87 -1.45
C GLU A 10 23.61 -8.98 -0.51
N SER A 11 22.89 -8.62 0.55
CA SER A 11 22.20 -9.52 1.42
C SER A 11 20.91 -9.92 0.72
N ILE A 12 20.86 -11.16 0.24
CA ILE A 12 19.66 -11.73 -0.33
C ILE A 12 18.71 -12.03 0.83
N TYR A 13 17.59 -11.31 0.88
CA TYR A 13 16.52 -11.57 1.84
C TYR A 13 15.72 -12.77 1.34
N LEU A 14 15.77 -13.90 2.06
CA LEU A 14 15.09 -15.15 1.68
C LEU A 14 13.84 -15.44 2.52
N ASP A 15 13.55 -14.64 3.55
CA ASP A 15 12.44 -14.88 4.48
C ASP A 15 11.22 -14.00 4.20
N TYR A 16 10.67 -14.11 2.99
CA TYR A 16 9.45 -13.40 2.60
C TYR A 16 8.18 -13.91 3.32
N HIS A 17 8.28 -15.03 4.05
CA HIS A 17 7.17 -15.55 4.85
C HIS A 17 7.08 -14.85 6.21
N ALA A 18 8.21 -14.51 6.85
CA ALA A 18 8.19 -13.75 8.10
C ALA A 18 7.69 -12.31 7.91
N THR A 19 8.17 -11.63 6.87
CA THR A 19 7.70 -10.30 6.47
C THR A 19 8.17 -9.96 5.06
N THR A 20 7.53 -9.00 4.41
CA THR A 20 7.88 -8.58 3.05
C THR A 20 8.35 -7.12 3.04
N PRO A 21 9.45 -6.81 2.34
CA PRO A 21 9.83 -5.43 2.07
C PRO A 21 8.69 -4.68 1.37
N VAL A 22 8.37 -3.49 1.84
CA VAL A 22 7.28 -2.68 1.30
C VAL A 22 7.64 -2.19 -0.11
N ASP A 23 6.77 -2.44 -1.08
CA ASP A 23 6.90 -1.88 -2.43
C ASP A 23 6.90 -0.35 -2.36
N ARG A 24 7.84 0.31 -3.03
CA ARG A 24 8.00 1.76 -3.01
C ARG A 24 6.72 2.51 -3.35
N ARG A 25 5.90 2.01 -4.27
CA ARG A 25 4.62 2.64 -4.66
C ARG A 25 3.59 2.59 -3.54
N VAL A 26 3.68 1.59 -2.66
CA VAL A 26 2.85 1.49 -1.45
C VAL A 26 3.35 2.50 -0.42
N ALA A 27 4.66 2.55 -0.19
CA ALA A 27 5.27 3.50 0.74
C ALA A 27 4.96 4.97 0.37
N GLU A 28 5.08 5.33 -0.91
CA GLU A 28 4.77 6.68 -1.40
C GLU A 28 3.30 7.05 -1.18
N LYS A 29 2.37 6.12 -1.43
CA LYS A 29 0.95 6.36 -1.15
C LYS A 29 0.68 6.52 0.34
N VAL A 30 1.25 5.66 1.18
CA VAL A 30 1.09 5.75 2.63
C VAL A 30 1.61 7.10 3.13
N TYR A 31 2.80 7.49 2.69
CA TYR A 31 3.39 8.78 3.03
C TYR A 31 2.52 9.97 2.63
N ASP A 32 1.93 9.94 1.43
CA ASP A 32 1.01 11.00 0.98
C ASP A 32 -0.21 11.16 1.90
N TYR A 33 -0.80 10.06 2.37
CA TYR A 33 -1.89 10.09 3.35
C TYR A 33 -1.45 10.51 4.76
N MET A 34 -0.17 10.34 5.09
CA MET A 34 0.37 10.82 6.37
C MET A 34 0.63 12.34 6.36
N VAL A 35 1.07 12.90 5.24
CA VAL A 35 1.53 14.30 5.18
C VAL A 35 0.51 15.24 4.54
N ASN A 36 -0.08 14.84 3.41
CA ASN A 36 -0.90 15.75 2.59
C ASN A 36 -2.41 15.48 2.74
N ASN A 37 -2.79 14.21 2.94
CA ASN A 37 -4.18 13.75 2.91
C ASN A 37 -4.61 13.07 4.23
N PHE A 38 -4.32 13.71 5.37
CA PHE A 38 -4.53 13.18 6.73
C PHE A 38 -5.99 13.20 7.23
N GLY A 39 -6.97 13.26 6.33
CA GLY A 39 -8.40 13.35 6.67
C GLY A 39 -8.91 12.12 7.43
N ASN A 40 -9.82 12.34 8.37
CA ASN A 40 -10.45 11.27 9.14
C ASN A 40 -11.64 10.70 8.36
N SER A 41 -11.57 9.43 7.98
CA SER A 41 -12.63 8.76 7.22
C SER A 41 -13.98 8.64 7.94
N SER A 42 -14.06 8.92 9.24
CA SER A 42 -15.32 8.94 9.98
C SER A 42 -16.00 10.32 9.99
N SER A 43 -15.33 11.37 9.52
CA SER A 43 -15.85 12.73 9.49
C SER A 43 -16.51 13.01 8.13
N ILE A 44 -17.61 13.77 8.11
CA ILE A 44 -18.48 13.92 6.93
C ILE A 44 -18.39 15.34 6.34
N ASP A 45 -17.91 16.30 7.13
CA ASP A 45 -18.10 17.73 6.86
C ASP A 45 -16.93 18.41 6.13
N HIS A 46 -15.80 17.72 5.90
CA HIS A 46 -14.63 18.30 5.23
C HIS A 46 -14.18 17.57 3.96
N ILE A 47 -13.61 18.33 3.03
CA ILE A 47 -13.14 17.85 1.71
C ILE A 47 -12.05 16.77 1.86
N PHE A 48 -11.18 16.90 2.88
CA PHE A 48 -10.14 15.91 3.16
C PHE A 48 -10.71 14.57 3.66
N ASP A 49 -11.80 14.61 4.42
CA ASP A 49 -12.44 13.41 4.98
C ASP A 49 -13.20 12.61 3.92
N ASN A 50 -13.82 13.31 2.96
CA ASN A 50 -14.41 12.71 1.76
C ASN A 50 -13.36 12.00 0.89
N GLN A 51 -12.15 12.56 0.79
CA GLN A 51 -11.06 11.94 0.06
C GLN A 51 -10.55 10.67 0.74
N ALA A 52 -10.37 10.69 2.07
CA ALA A 52 -9.98 9.53 2.85
C ALA A 52 -11.00 8.39 2.72
N THR A 53 -12.29 8.70 2.90
CA THR A 53 -13.39 7.72 2.78
C THR A 53 -13.46 7.09 1.39
N LYS A 54 -13.35 7.89 0.33
CA LYS A 54 -13.40 7.41 -1.06
C LYS A 54 -12.25 6.43 -1.34
N LYS A 55 -11.08 6.68 -0.77
CA LYS A 55 -9.87 5.88 -1.02
C LYS A 55 -9.87 4.57 -0.26
N ILE A 56 -10.38 4.55 0.97
CA ILE A 56 -10.64 3.31 1.71
C ILE A 56 -11.62 2.43 0.92
N LYS A 57 -12.74 3.00 0.46
CA LYS A 57 -13.72 2.27 -0.36
C LYS A 57 -13.10 1.69 -1.63
N GLN A 58 -12.29 2.48 -2.34
CA GLN A 58 -11.59 2.01 -3.54
C GLN A 58 -10.62 0.86 -3.23
N SER A 59 -9.86 0.94 -2.12
CA SER A 59 -8.95 -0.12 -1.70
C SER A 59 -9.69 -1.42 -1.42
N LEU A 60 -10.84 -1.34 -0.75
CA LEU A 60 -11.68 -2.50 -0.46
C LEU A 60 -12.20 -3.17 -1.74
N VAL A 61 -12.68 -2.38 -2.71
CA VAL A 61 -13.13 -2.90 -4.01
C VAL A 61 -12.00 -3.61 -4.75
N ASN A 62 -10.80 -3.02 -4.76
CA ASN A 62 -9.63 -3.62 -5.40
C ASN A 62 -9.25 -4.95 -4.74
N PHE A 63 -9.27 -5.00 -3.40
CA PHE A 63 -8.99 -6.21 -2.64
C PHE A 63 -10.00 -7.32 -2.96
N ILE A 64 -11.31 -7.01 -2.90
CA ILE A 64 -12.38 -7.96 -3.20
C ILE A 64 -12.26 -8.47 -4.63
N PHE A 65 -12.00 -7.58 -5.60
CA PHE A 65 -11.82 -7.97 -6.99
C PHE A 65 -10.64 -8.93 -7.16
N HIS A 66 -9.48 -8.61 -6.57
CA HIS A 66 -8.29 -9.45 -6.67
C HIS A 66 -8.47 -10.79 -5.97
N LEU A 67 -9.07 -10.79 -4.78
CA LEU A 67 -9.37 -12.02 -4.04
C LEU A 67 -10.33 -12.92 -4.84
N ASN A 68 -11.42 -12.36 -5.38
CA ASN A 68 -12.36 -13.11 -6.20
C ASN A 68 -11.71 -13.66 -7.49
N PHE A 69 -10.81 -12.89 -8.10
CA PHE A 69 -10.04 -13.34 -9.25
C PHE A 69 -9.15 -14.54 -8.89
N LEU A 70 -8.42 -14.48 -7.78
CA LEU A 70 -7.58 -15.58 -7.30
C LEU A 70 -8.41 -16.81 -6.92
N LEU A 71 -9.52 -16.64 -6.20
CA LEU A 71 -10.41 -17.74 -5.82
C LEU A 71 -11.01 -18.44 -7.04
N ARG A 72 -11.42 -17.68 -8.06
CA ARG A 72 -11.88 -18.27 -9.33
C ARG A 72 -10.78 -19.04 -10.03
N LYS A 73 -9.54 -18.51 -10.07
CA LYS A 73 -8.40 -19.21 -10.69
C LYS A 73 -8.06 -20.51 -9.96
N ASN A 74 -8.17 -20.55 -8.64
CA ASN A 74 -7.83 -21.72 -7.82
C ASN A 74 -8.98 -22.75 -7.68
N ASN A 75 -10.24 -22.35 -7.90
CA ASN A 75 -11.41 -23.24 -7.85
C ASN A 75 -11.89 -23.69 -9.25
N CYS A 76 -11.18 -23.34 -10.32
CA CYS A 76 -11.38 -23.94 -11.62
C CYS A 76 -10.75 -25.33 -11.66
N LEU A 77 -11.61 -26.36 -11.83
CA LEU A 77 -11.33 -27.49 -12.73
C LEU A 77 -10.95 -26.96 -14.13
#